data_AF-A0A0H5CNB7-F1
#
_entry.id   AF-A0A0H5CNB7-F1
#
_cell.length_a   1.000
_cell.length_b   1.000
_cell.length_c   1.000
_cell.angle_alpha   90.00
_cell.angle_beta   90.00
_cell.angle_gamma   90.00
#
_symmetry.space_group_name_H-M   'P 1'
#
loop_
_entity.id
_entity.type
_entity.pdbx_description
1 polymer ?
#
loop_
_entity_poly.entity_id
_entity_poly.type
_entity_poly.pdbx_seq_one_letter_code
_entity_poly.pdbx_strand_id
1 'polypeptide(L)'
;MDACAQYEEHLGWSVRVDVTARCLALSAGQTIDALTMPAPLARRVHAALDVMLLAGPAIATPNSAWWTLLTDRSAAEQPSVPHDVVAAGVCAVARGDHVRVPTHLTDMNGAAWRWTRMPLGRRPLPPWSAVVGATRRVLAQLAGGSA
;
A
#
# COMPACT_ATOMS: atom_id res chain seq x y z
N MET A 1 -25.02 -4.78 5.24
CA MET A 1 -24.40 -4.14 4.07
C MET A 1 -23.24 -5.02 3.65
N ASP A 2 -23.17 -5.41 2.38
CA ASP A 2 -22.07 -6.23 1.86
C ASP A 2 -20.78 -5.41 1.87
N ALA A 3 -19.68 -5.99 2.34
CA ALA A 3 -18.39 -5.33 2.43
C ALA A 3 -17.89 -4.91 1.03
N CYS A 4 -18.21 -5.67 -0.02
CA CYS A 4 -17.84 -5.30 -1.38
C CYS A 4 -18.55 -4.02 -1.83
N ALA A 5 -19.85 -3.91 -1.56
CA ALA A 5 -20.63 -2.71 -1.85
C ALA A 5 -20.08 -1.49 -1.09
N GLN A 6 -19.64 -1.65 0.16
CA GLN A 6 -19.07 -0.55 0.94
C GLN A 6 -17.82 0.04 0.28
N TYR A 7 -16.91 -0.80 -0.25
CA TYR A 7 -15.72 -0.35 -0.96
C TYR A 7 -16.04 0.36 -2.27
N GLU A 8 -16.98 -0.18 -3.06
CA GLU A 8 -17.40 0.43 -4.32
C GLU A 8 -18.08 1.79 -4.08
N GLU A 9 -19.02 1.87 -3.13
CA GLU A 9 -19.76 3.10 -2.83
C GLU A 9 -18.89 4.22 -2.26
N HIS A 10 -17.94 3.88 -1.37
CA HIS A 10 -17.16 4.89 -0.65
C HIS A 10 -15.87 5.28 -1.37
N LEU A 11 -15.29 4.36 -2.15
CA LEU A 11 -13.97 4.52 -2.75
C LEU A 11 -13.95 4.31 -4.27
N GLY A 12 -15.03 3.79 -4.86
CA GLY A 12 -15.06 3.39 -6.28
C GLY A 12 -14.15 2.20 -6.58
N TRP A 13 -13.88 1.35 -5.58
CA TRP A 13 -12.93 0.25 -5.69
C TRP A 13 -13.65 -1.09 -5.73
N SER A 14 -13.50 -1.80 -6.87
CA SER A 14 -14.06 -3.13 -7.03
C SER A 14 -13.19 -4.17 -6.33
N VAL A 15 -13.62 -4.57 -5.12
CA VAL A 15 -13.03 -5.66 -4.32
C VAL A 15 -13.75 -6.99 -4.57
N ARG A 16 -13.05 -8.10 -4.30
CA ARG A 16 -13.63 -9.45 -4.28
C ARG A 16 -13.32 -10.14 -2.96
N VAL A 17 -14.18 -11.08 -2.56
CA VAL A 17 -13.94 -11.93 -1.40
C VAL A 17 -12.90 -13.00 -1.76
N ASP A 18 -11.78 -13.01 -1.03
CA ASP A 18 -10.84 -14.13 -0.99
C ASP A 18 -11.26 -15.06 0.16
N VAL A 19 -11.97 -16.14 -0.19
CA VAL A 19 -12.50 -17.12 0.77
C VAL A 19 -11.39 -17.88 1.51
N THR A 20 -10.23 -18.05 0.89
CA THR A 20 -9.10 -18.78 1.46
C THR A 20 -8.41 -17.94 2.52
N ALA A 21 -8.18 -16.66 2.23
CA ALA A 21 -7.55 -15.72 3.16
C ALA A 21 -8.56 -15.07 4.13
N ARG A 22 -9.86 -15.28 3.92
CA ARG A 22 -10.97 -14.64 4.66
C ARG A 22 -10.82 -13.12 4.71
N CYS A 23 -10.44 -12.53 3.58
CA CYS A 23 -10.29 -11.09 3.42
C CYS A 23 -10.89 -10.63 2.10
N LEU A 24 -10.88 -9.31 1.89
CA LEU A 24 -11.17 -8.74 0.59
C LEU A 24 -9.88 -8.55 -0.20
N ALA A 25 -9.99 -8.48 -1.52
CA ALA A 25 -8.85 -8.32 -2.40
C ALA A 25 -9.17 -7.39 -3.58
N LEU A 26 -8.22 -6.52 -3.91
CA LEU A 26 -8.23 -5.61 -5.05
C LEU A 26 -7.30 -6.14 -6.13
N SER A 27 -7.69 -6.07 -7.41
CA SER A 27 -6.77 -6.42 -8.50
C SER A 27 -5.78 -5.28 -8.76
N ALA A 28 -4.48 -5.57 -8.70
CA ALA A 28 -3.43 -4.62 -9.03
C ALA A 28 -3.34 -4.37 -10.54
N GLY A 29 -3.00 -3.14 -10.93
CA GLY A 29 -2.80 -2.72 -12.30
C GLY A 29 -4.04 -2.22 -13.04
N GLN A 30 -5.24 -2.24 -12.43
CA GLN A 30 -6.45 -1.66 -13.01
C GLN A 30 -6.60 -0.19 -12.62
N THR A 31 -6.98 0.06 -11.38
CA THR A 31 -7.17 1.40 -10.79
C THR A 31 -6.10 1.76 -9.78
N ILE A 32 -5.41 0.76 -9.23
CA ILE A 32 -4.39 0.93 -8.20
C ILE A 32 -3.18 0.06 -8.52
N ASP A 33 -2.01 0.51 -8.08
CA ASP A 33 -0.83 -0.34 -7.91
C ASP A 33 -0.48 -0.37 -6.40
N ALA A 34 0.43 -1.25 -6.00
CA ALA A 34 0.82 -1.37 -4.60
C ALA A 34 2.28 -1.80 -4.38
N LEU A 35 2.87 -1.30 -3.30
CA LEU A 35 4.22 -1.65 -2.84
C LEU A 35 4.14 -2.29 -1.45
N THR A 36 4.61 -3.52 -1.33
CA THR A 36 4.77 -4.22 -0.06
C THR A 36 6.20 -4.02 0.46
N MET A 37 6.35 -3.68 1.73
CA MET A 37 7.66 -3.43 2.34
C MET A 37 7.67 -3.72 3.84
N PRO A 38 8.86 -3.90 4.47
CA PRO A 38 8.96 -4.11 5.90
C PRO A 38 8.34 -2.94 6.67
N ALA A 39 7.58 -3.22 7.73
CA ALA A 39 6.86 -2.20 8.49
C ALA A 39 7.74 -1.05 9.04
N PRO A 40 9.00 -1.28 9.50
CA PRO A 40 9.88 -0.19 9.91
C PRO A 40 10.28 0.76 8.77
N LEU A 41 10.41 0.24 7.54
CA LEU A 41 10.67 1.04 6.35
C LEU A 41 9.39 1.78 5.94
N ALA A 42 8.26 1.06 5.87
CA ALA A 42 6.96 1.62 5.53
C ALA A 42 6.60 2.84 6.36
N ARG A 43 6.76 2.77 7.70
CA ARG A 43 6.48 3.90 8.60
C ARG A 43 7.29 5.14 8.26
N ARG A 44 8.58 4.98 7.94
CA ARG A 44 9.46 6.10 7.57
C ARG A 44 9.11 6.68 6.20
N VAL A 45 8.85 5.82 5.22
CA VAL A 45 8.41 6.23 3.89
C VAL A 45 7.09 6.98 3.98
N HIS A 46 6.16 6.46 4.77
CA HIS A 46 4.85 7.07 4.96
C HIS A 46 4.92 8.41 5.69
N ALA A 47 5.77 8.54 6.71
CA ALA A 47 6.06 9.83 7.35
C ALA A 47 6.69 10.84 6.37
N ALA A 48 7.62 10.41 5.51
CA ALA A 48 8.20 11.26 4.49
C ALA A 48 7.15 11.72 3.46
N LEU A 49 6.26 10.81 3.02
CA LEU A 49 5.15 11.15 2.15
C LEU A 49 4.14 12.09 2.83
N ASP A 50 3.96 11.99 4.14
CA ASP A 50 3.03 12.86 4.89
C ASP A 50 3.52 14.30 4.93
N VAL A 51 4.83 14.51 5.12
CA VAL A 51 5.47 15.84 4.99
C VAL A 51 5.27 16.43 3.59
N MET A 52 5.23 15.58 2.56
CA MET A 52 4.96 16.00 1.18
C MET A 52 3.47 16.13 0.87
N LEU A 53 2.58 15.88 1.85
CA LEU A 53 1.12 15.81 1.68
C LEU A 53 0.64 14.74 0.70
N LEU A 54 1.47 13.73 0.45
CA LEU A 54 1.22 12.59 -0.44
C LEU A 54 0.93 11.29 0.30
N ALA A 55 0.97 11.25 1.63
CA ALA A 55 0.72 9.99 2.34
C ALA A 55 -0.68 9.45 2.05
N GLY A 56 -0.70 8.25 1.47
CA GLY A 56 -1.89 7.53 1.05
C GLY A 56 -2.32 6.41 1.99
N PRO A 57 -3.31 5.62 1.57
CA PRO A 57 -3.78 4.46 2.31
C PRO A 57 -2.66 3.41 2.42
N ALA A 58 -2.58 2.77 3.58
CA ALA A 58 -1.61 1.72 3.83
C ALA A 58 -2.23 0.64 4.72
N ILE A 59 -1.85 -0.61 4.46
CA ILE A 59 -2.43 -1.80 5.09
C ILE A 59 -1.30 -2.57 5.76
N ALA A 60 -1.47 -2.98 7.01
CA ALA A 60 -0.57 -3.91 7.67
C ALA A 60 -1.06 -5.35 7.51
N THR A 61 -0.12 -6.28 7.35
CA THR A 61 -0.37 -7.72 7.51
C THR A 61 -0.84 -8.04 8.94
N PRO A 62 -1.51 -9.19 9.15
CA PRO A 62 -1.93 -9.65 10.48
C PRO A 62 -0.82 -9.61 11.55
N ASN A 63 0.40 -10.02 11.21
CA ASN A 63 1.56 -9.99 12.11
C ASN A 63 2.24 -8.61 12.21
N SER A 64 1.73 -7.58 11.54
CA SER A 64 2.28 -6.23 11.43
C SER A 64 3.74 -6.15 10.96
N ALA A 65 4.31 -7.23 10.42
CA ALA A 65 5.69 -7.26 9.94
C ALA A 65 5.86 -6.54 8.59
N TRP A 66 4.81 -6.53 7.79
CA TRP A 66 4.82 -5.96 6.43
C TRP A 66 3.66 -5.00 6.26
N TRP A 67 3.92 -3.92 5.54
CA TRP A 67 2.88 -2.99 5.11
C TRP A 67 2.80 -2.98 3.59
N THR A 68 1.59 -2.83 3.08
CA THR A 68 1.30 -2.57 1.67
C THR A 68 0.82 -1.12 1.53
N LEU A 69 1.57 -0.30 0.81
CA LEU A 69 1.18 1.08 0.48
C LEU A 69 0.43 1.06 -0.85
N LEU A 70 -0.78 1.62 -0.86
CA LEU A 70 -1.58 1.75 -2.07
C LEU A 70 -1.18 3.01 -2.82
N THR A 71 -1.04 2.90 -4.13
CA THR A 71 -0.66 4.01 -5.01
C THR A 71 -1.64 4.11 -6.17
N ASP A 72 -1.62 5.27 -6.82
CA ASP A 72 -2.22 5.38 -8.15
C ASP A 72 -1.51 4.42 -9.11
N ARG A 73 -2.22 4.01 -10.17
CA ARG A 73 -1.65 3.14 -11.20
C ARG A 73 -0.40 3.82 -11.79
N SER A 74 0.70 3.07 -11.88
CA SER A 74 1.90 3.53 -12.57
C SER A 74 1.61 3.75 -14.05
N ALA A 75 2.07 4.88 -14.58
CA ALA A 75 1.99 5.19 -16.01
C ALA A 75 2.75 4.17 -16.89
N ALA A 76 3.75 3.49 -16.34
CA ALA A 76 4.46 2.43 -17.05
C ALA A 76 3.60 1.15 -17.09
N GLU A 77 3.59 0.44 -18.22
CA GLU A 77 2.90 -0.84 -18.36
C GLU A 77 3.51 -1.94 -17.46
N GLN A 78 4.80 -1.84 -17.18
CA GLN A 78 5.54 -2.72 -16.27
C GLN A 78 6.38 -1.88 -15.31
N PRO A 79 5.81 -1.42 -14.18
CA PRO A 79 6.56 -0.66 -13.20
C PRO A 79 7.68 -1.51 -12.58
N SER A 80 8.93 -1.13 -12.82
CA SER A 80 10.09 -1.75 -12.17
C SER A 80 10.43 -1.05 -10.86
N VAL A 81 10.70 -1.83 -9.81
CA VAL A 81 11.26 -1.31 -8.56
C VAL A 81 12.78 -1.28 -8.67
N PRO A 82 13.45 -0.15 -8.38
CA PRO A 82 14.91 -0.06 -8.41
C PRO A 82 15.60 -1.10 -7.51
N HIS A 83 16.77 -1.57 -7.91
CA HIS A 83 17.46 -2.69 -7.24
C HIS A 83 17.81 -2.41 -5.76
N ASP A 84 18.21 -1.18 -5.43
CA ASP A 84 18.44 -0.73 -4.05
C ASP A 84 17.18 -0.84 -3.19
N VAL A 85 16.03 -0.54 -3.78
CA VAL A 85 14.72 -0.64 -3.12
C VAL A 85 14.31 -2.10 -2.95
N VAL A 86 14.54 -2.95 -3.95
CA VAL A 86 14.31 -4.40 -3.85
C VAL A 86 15.21 -5.04 -2.78
N ALA A 87 16.48 -4.66 -2.73
CA ALA A 87 17.44 -5.15 -1.74
C ALA A 87 17.03 -4.79 -0.29
N ALA A 88 16.25 -3.73 -0.11
CA ALA A 88 15.66 -3.36 1.18
C ALA A 88 14.37 -4.15 1.53
N GLY A 89 14.02 -5.17 0.73
CA GLY A 89 12.84 -6.01 0.92
C GLY A 89 11.55 -5.40 0.36
N VAL A 90 11.62 -4.40 -0.51
CA VAL A 90 10.41 -3.80 -1.11
C VAL A 90 10.04 -4.54 -2.40
N CYS A 91 8.78 -4.92 -2.53
CA CYS A 91 8.25 -5.61 -3.70
C CYS A 91 7.03 -4.87 -4.26
N ALA A 92 6.98 -4.73 -5.58
CA ALA A 92 5.74 -4.37 -6.28
C ALA A 92 4.79 -5.56 -6.28
N VAL A 93 3.49 -5.32 -6.06
CA VAL A 93 2.47 -6.32 -6.37
C VAL A 93 2.34 -6.40 -7.89
N ALA A 94 2.48 -7.60 -8.45
CA ALA A 94 2.43 -7.77 -9.91
C ALA A 94 1.04 -7.41 -10.45
N ARG A 95 0.98 -6.89 -11.68
CA ARG A 95 -0.31 -6.60 -12.31
C ARG A 95 -1.07 -7.89 -12.58
N GLY A 96 -2.36 -7.88 -12.28
CA GLY A 96 -3.20 -9.09 -12.29
C GLY A 96 -3.16 -9.90 -10.99
N ASP A 97 -2.17 -9.66 -10.10
CA ASP A 97 -2.22 -10.16 -8.73
C ASP A 97 -3.18 -9.32 -7.87
N HIS A 98 -3.33 -9.76 -6.62
CA HIS A 98 -4.31 -9.21 -5.70
C HIS A 98 -3.65 -8.56 -4.48
N VAL A 99 -4.12 -7.36 -4.16
CA VAL A 99 -3.80 -6.64 -2.91
C VAL A 99 -4.87 -6.97 -1.90
N ARG A 100 -4.50 -7.60 -0.79
CA ARG A 100 -5.42 -7.90 0.31
C ARG A 100 -5.77 -6.62 1.05
N VAL A 101 -7.06 -6.41 1.30
CA VAL A 101 -7.59 -5.27 2.05
C VAL A 101 -8.43 -5.73 3.24
N PRO A 102 -8.53 -4.91 4.30
CA PRO A 102 -9.36 -5.23 5.46
C PRO A 102 -10.83 -5.44 5.08
N THR A 103 -11.51 -6.37 5.74
CA THR A 103 -12.91 -6.70 5.42
C THR A 103 -13.83 -5.51 5.68
N HIS A 104 -13.62 -4.77 6.77
CA HIS A 104 -14.32 -3.50 7.00
C HIS A 104 -13.39 -2.32 6.79
N LEU A 105 -13.93 -1.26 6.17
CA LEU A 105 -13.16 -0.01 5.98
C LEU A 105 -12.65 0.57 7.31
N THR A 106 -13.34 0.32 8.42
CA THR A 106 -13.00 0.84 9.75
C THR A 106 -12.11 -0.10 10.58
N ASP A 107 -11.63 -1.21 10.03
CA ASP A 107 -10.81 -2.19 10.77
C ASP A 107 -9.40 -1.65 11.03
N MET A 108 -9.21 -1.11 12.25
CA MET A 108 -7.93 -0.58 12.75
C MET A 108 -7.26 -1.48 13.82
N ASN A 109 -8.03 -2.33 14.52
CA ASN A 109 -7.62 -2.97 15.79
C ASN A 109 -7.74 -4.52 15.82
N GLY A 110 -7.85 -5.19 14.66
CA GLY A 110 -8.04 -6.65 14.60
C GLY A 110 -6.75 -7.48 14.42
N ALA A 111 -6.85 -8.78 14.66
CA ALA A 111 -5.81 -9.78 14.36
C ALA A 111 -5.70 -10.13 12.85
N ALA A 112 -6.45 -9.41 12.01
CA ALA A 112 -6.51 -9.58 10.55
C ALA A 112 -5.74 -8.46 9.84
N TRP A 113 -5.89 -8.39 8.52
CA TRP A 113 -5.43 -7.24 7.72
C TRP A 113 -6.09 -5.97 8.24
N ARG A 114 -5.30 -4.91 8.45
CA ARG A 114 -5.79 -3.66 9.05
C ARG A 114 -5.25 -2.43 8.35
N TRP A 115 -6.01 -1.35 8.34
CA TRP A 115 -5.52 -0.08 7.87
C TRP A 115 -4.52 0.51 8.88
N THR A 116 -3.37 0.94 8.39
CA THR A 116 -2.44 1.82 9.15
C THR A 116 -2.65 3.27 8.77
N ARG A 117 -3.17 3.51 7.55
CA ARG A 117 -3.87 4.73 7.16
C ARG A 117 -5.04 4.35 6.28
N MET A 118 -6.24 4.79 6.67
CA MET A 118 -7.44 4.52 5.91
C MET A 118 -7.47 5.31 4.60
N PRO A 119 -8.12 4.78 3.56
CA PRO A 119 -8.48 5.56 2.41
C PRO A 119 -9.51 6.63 2.77
N LEU A 120 -9.38 7.79 2.13
CA LEU A 120 -10.34 8.89 2.23
C LEU A 120 -10.98 9.01 0.85
N GLY A 121 -12.29 8.77 0.73
CA GLY A 121 -12.98 8.56 -0.54
C GLY A 121 -12.90 9.66 -1.61
N ARG A 122 -12.28 10.81 -1.31
CA ARG A 122 -12.04 11.90 -2.27
C ARG A 122 -10.57 12.29 -2.41
N ARG A 123 -9.65 11.63 -1.69
CA ARG A 123 -8.23 11.95 -1.75
C ARG A 123 -7.56 11.05 -2.78
N PRO A 124 -6.82 11.61 -3.75
CA PRO A 124 -6.10 10.80 -4.72
C PRO A 124 -5.07 9.92 -4.00
N LEU A 125 -4.81 8.76 -4.57
CA LEU A 125 -3.72 7.90 -4.15
C LEU A 125 -2.38 8.58 -4.48
N PRO A 126 -1.31 8.34 -3.69
CA PRO A 126 0.01 8.82 -4.04
C PRO A 126 0.43 8.28 -5.40
N PRO A 127 1.12 9.07 -6.24
CA PRO A 127 1.75 8.55 -7.44
C PRO A 127 2.76 7.43 -7.10
N TRP A 128 2.78 6.36 -7.89
CA TRP A 128 3.75 5.26 -7.75
C TRP A 128 5.20 5.77 -7.61
N SER A 129 5.58 6.68 -8.50
CA SER A 129 6.92 7.28 -8.53
C SER A 129 7.25 8.07 -7.26
N ALA A 130 6.27 8.71 -6.63
CA ALA A 130 6.45 9.42 -5.38
C ALA A 130 6.75 8.44 -4.23
N VAL A 131 6.08 7.29 -4.18
CA VAL A 131 6.35 6.26 -3.16
C VAL A 131 7.72 5.62 -3.36
N VAL A 132 8.10 5.31 -4.61
CA VAL A 132 9.45 4.79 -4.92
C VAL A 132 10.53 5.83 -4.58
N GLY A 133 10.33 7.10 -4.96
CA GLY A 133 11.25 8.19 -4.68
C GLY A 133 11.43 8.43 -3.18
N ALA A 134 10.33 8.46 -2.41
CA ALA A 134 10.37 8.56 -0.96
C ALA A 134 11.10 7.38 -0.31
N THR A 135 10.87 6.16 -0.81
CA THR A 135 11.59 4.96 -0.37
C THR A 135 13.09 5.09 -0.55
N ARG A 136 13.55 5.47 -1.75
CA ARG A 136 14.99 5.67 -2.02
C ARG A 136 15.62 6.74 -1.12
N ARG A 137 14.91 7.85 -0.91
CA ARG A 137 15.36 8.92 -0.01
C ARG A 137 15.54 8.42 1.43
N VAL A 138 14.58 7.66 1.95
CA VAL A 138 14.66 7.08 3.29
C VAL A 138 15.83 6.11 3.40
N LEU A 139 16.05 5.25 2.40
CA LEU A 139 17.18 4.31 2.40
C LEU A 139 18.52 5.05 2.42
N ALA A 140 18.66 6.11 1.61
CA ALA A 140 19.87 6.94 1.61
C ALA A 140 20.12 7.61 2.99
N GLN A 141 19.07 8.06 3.67
CA GLN A 141 19.18 8.64 5.01
C GLN A 141 19.61 7.60 6.06
N LEU A 142 19.10 6.36 5.97
CA LEU A 142 19.50 5.28 6.87
C LEU A 142 20.96 4.86 6.66
N ALA A 143 21.44 4.87 5.42
CA ALA A 143 22.84 4.61 5.10
C ALA A 143 23.77 5.74 5.60
N GLY A 144 23.33 7.00 5.51
CA GLY A 144 24.12 8.18 5.93
C GLY A 144 24.07 8.49 7.44
N GLY A 145 23.09 7.97 8.18
CA GLY A 145 22.93 8.18 9.62
C GLY A 145 23.71 7.20 10.51
N SER A 146 24.59 6.38 9.93
CA SER A 146 25.47 5.44 10.65
C SER A 146 26.91 5.97 10.82
N ALA A 147 27.10 7.29 10.75
CA ALA A 147 28.39 7.97 10.91
C ALA A 147 28.48 8.70 12.26
#